data_AF-A0A9D1FEY9-F1
#
_entry.id   AF-A0A9D1FEY9-F1
#
_cell.length_a   1.000
_cell.length_b   1.000
_cell.length_c   1.000
_cell.angle_alpha   90.00
_cell.angle_beta   90.00
_cell.angle_gamma   90.00
#
_symmetry.space_group_name_H-M   'P 1'
#
loop_
_entity.id
_entity.type
_entity.pdbx_description
1 polymer ?
#
loop_
_entity_poly.entity_id
_entity_poly.type
_entity_poly.pdbx_seq_one_letter_code
_entity_poly.pdbx_strand_id
1 'polypeptide(L)'
;MLIIGFSSNTSKIIPRIFCRTPRHCAPIISVGGTSFIMYQFVRRGYIAQIYLNQRAIRLLRANGWCFIVVNMSPPRDILRYTKSAISCVDVCKRAIQIHAPLIQTPRALYRLLACSNKFQ
;
A
#
# COMPACT_ATOMS: atom_id res chain seq x y z
N MET A 1 4.76 -12.53 3.56
CA MET A 1 4.64 -11.30 4.38
C MET A 1 4.00 -10.20 3.55
N LEU A 2 2.98 -9.53 4.11
CA LEU A 2 2.32 -8.37 3.51
C LEU A 2 2.68 -7.11 4.30
N ILE A 3 3.04 -6.05 3.59
CA ILE A 3 3.42 -4.75 4.15
C ILE A 3 2.52 -3.70 3.51
N ILE A 4 2.03 -2.73 4.27
CA ILE A 4 1.45 -1.51 3.70
C ILE A 4 2.45 -0.37 3.85
N GLY A 5 2.90 0.15 2.71
CA GLY A 5 3.71 1.36 2.64
C GLY A 5 2.82 2.60 2.60
N PHE A 6 3.19 3.64 3.33
CA PHE A 6 2.54 4.94 3.32
C PHE A 6 3.58 6.02 3.04
N SER A 7 3.37 6.82 2.01
CA SER A 7 4.20 7.99 1.74
C SER A 7 3.63 9.22 2.43
N SER A 8 4.49 9.96 3.13
CA SER A 8 4.19 11.32 3.63
C SER A 8 4.41 12.40 2.57
N ASN A 9 5.33 12.14 1.62
CA ASN A 9 5.72 13.03 0.54
C ASN A 9 5.39 12.37 -0.79
N THR A 10 4.19 12.62 -1.32
CA THR A 10 3.90 12.24 -2.71
C THR A 10 4.64 13.18 -3.65
N SER A 11 5.51 12.62 -4.50
CA SER A 11 6.10 13.35 -5.64
C SER A 11 4.99 14.12 -6.37
N LYS A 12 5.22 15.42 -6.62
CA LYS A 12 4.28 16.31 -7.33
C LYS A 12 3.92 15.81 -8.74
N ILE A 13 4.68 14.85 -9.29
CA ILE A 13 4.66 14.52 -10.72
C ILE A 13 3.69 13.35 -11.01
N ILE A 14 3.47 12.37 -10.11
CA ILE A 14 2.55 11.23 -10.35
C ILE A 14 2.07 10.65 -9.00
N PRO A 15 1.00 11.14 -8.31
CA PRO A 15 -0.36 10.59 -8.47
C PRO A 15 -1.50 11.52 -7.94
N ARG A 16 -1.48 12.83 -8.23
CA ARG A 16 -2.48 13.79 -7.66
C ARG A 16 -3.91 13.61 -8.15
N ILE A 17 -4.14 12.83 -9.20
CA ILE A 17 -5.43 12.75 -9.88
C ILE A 17 -6.45 11.88 -9.10
N PHE A 18 -5.99 10.96 -8.23
CA PHE A 18 -6.90 10.00 -7.57
C PHE A 18 -6.74 9.83 -6.04
N CYS A 19 -5.60 10.12 -5.44
CA CYS A 19 -5.49 10.22 -3.97
C CYS A 19 -5.45 11.71 -3.58
N ARG A 20 -6.64 12.27 -3.28
CA ARG A 20 -6.89 13.71 -2.98
C ARG A 20 -6.21 14.22 -1.70
N THR A 21 -5.45 13.39 -1.00
CA THR A 21 -4.74 13.72 0.24
C THR A 21 -3.22 13.58 0.06
N PRO A 22 -2.40 14.33 0.80
CA PRO A 22 -0.94 14.36 0.62
C PRO A 22 -0.24 13.02 0.86
N ARG A 23 -0.92 12.06 1.51
CA ARG A 23 -0.41 10.70 1.75
C ARG A 23 -0.91 9.73 0.69
N HIS A 24 -0.03 8.87 0.19
CA HIS A 24 -0.36 7.72 -0.66
C HIS A 24 -0.11 6.42 0.11
N CYS A 25 -0.84 5.35 -0.20
CA CYS A 25 -0.56 4.02 0.35
C CYS A 25 -0.47 2.96 -0.76
N ALA A 26 0.33 1.92 -0.54
CA ALA A 26 0.46 0.80 -1.46
C ALA A 26 0.77 -0.49 -0.69
N PRO A 27 0.12 -1.63 -1.01
CA PRO A 27 0.54 -2.92 -0.50
C PRO A 27 1.83 -3.37 -1.18
N ILE A 28 2.68 -4.01 -0.39
CA ILE A 28 3.98 -4.54 -0.76
C ILE A 28 4.03 -5.99 -0.30
N ILE A 29 4.32 -6.88 -1.22
CA ILE A 29 4.38 -8.32 -0.98
C ILE A 29 5.83 -8.78 -1.11
N SER A 30 6.29 -9.59 -0.16
CA SER A 30 7.54 -10.34 -0.33
C SER A 30 7.29 -11.52 -1.27
N VAL A 31 8.12 -11.65 -2.30
CA VAL A 31 8.05 -12.72 -3.32
C VAL A 31 9.13 -13.78 -3.15
N GLY A 32 9.80 -13.80 -1.98
CA GLY A 32 10.93 -14.69 -1.69
C GLY A 32 12.26 -13.94 -1.64
N GLY A 33 13.16 -14.39 -0.77
CA GLY A 33 14.47 -13.75 -0.55
C GLY A 33 14.34 -12.28 -0.12
N THR A 34 15.13 -11.40 -0.76
CA THR A 34 15.18 -9.96 -0.49
C THR A 34 14.36 -9.12 -1.48
N SER A 35 13.48 -9.78 -2.24
CA SER A 35 12.67 -9.18 -3.31
C SER A 35 11.24 -8.92 -2.86
N PHE A 36 10.74 -7.76 -3.25
CA PHE A 36 9.40 -7.29 -2.94
C PHE A 36 8.72 -6.76 -4.20
N ILE A 37 7.38 -6.83 -4.24
CA ILE A 37 6.57 -6.19 -5.27
C ILE A 37 5.64 -5.20 -4.59
N MET A 38 5.74 -3.93 -4.94
CA MET A 38 4.78 -2.89 -4.58
C MET A 38 3.70 -2.79 -5.65
N TYR A 39 2.45 -2.78 -5.23
CA TYR A 39 1.30 -2.62 -6.11
C TYR A 39 0.77 -1.19 -5.98
N GLN A 40 1.22 -0.31 -6.86
CA GLN A 40 0.85 1.09 -6.81
C GLN A 40 -0.42 1.34 -7.62
N PHE A 41 -1.45 1.85 -6.96
CA PHE A 41 -2.63 2.36 -7.64
C PHE A 41 -2.27 3.60 -8.48
N VAL A 42 -2.60 3.58 -9.77
CA VAL A 42 -2.35 4.71 -10.68
C VAL A 42 -3.66 5.37 -11.08
N ARG A 43 -4.62 4.58 -11.55
CA ARG A 43 -5.98 5.00 -11.92
C ARG A 43 -6.94 3.82 -11.82
N ARG A 44 -8.24 4.07 -11.85
CA ARG A 44 -9.26 3.02 -11.87
C ARG A 44 -8.95 1.98 -12.95
N GLY A 45 -8.91 0.70 -12.59
CA GLY A 45 -8.60 -0.40 -13.51
C GLY A 45 -7.11 -0.60 -13.82
N TYR A 46 -6.20 0.24 -13.29
CA TYR A 46 -4.77 0.14 -13.56
C TYR A 46 -3.91 0.27 -12.30
N ILE A 47 -3.17 -0.79 -12.00
CA ILE A 47 -2.26 -0.91 -10.87
C ILE A 47 -0.90 -1.28 -11.41
N ALA A 48 0.10 -0.44 -11.12
CA ALA A 48 1.48 -0.68 -11.50
C ALA A 48 2.12 -1.66 -10.52
N GLN A 49 2.89 -2.61 -11.05
CA GLN A 49 3.76 -3.48 -10.27
C GLN A 49 5.17 -2.91 -10.29
N ILE A 50 5.70 -2.58 -9.12
CA ILE A 50 7.04 -2.02 -8.96
C ILE A 50 7.86 -3.04 -8.19
N TYR A 51 8.86 -3.60 -8.85
CA TYR A 51 9.81 -4.51 -8.22
C TYR A 51 10.78 -3.73 -7.34
N LEU A 52 10.88 -4.13 -6.08
CA LEU A 52 11.70 -3.49 -5.07
C LEU A 52 12.68 -4.51 -4.50
N ASN A 53 13.94 -4.09 -4.35
CA ASN A 53 14.93 -4.80 -3.56
C ASN A 53 15.18 -4.05 -2.24
N GLN A 54 16.05 -4.59 -1.38
CA GLN A 54 16.38 -3.97 -0.09
C GLN A 54 16.96 -2.54 -0.23
N ARG A 55 17.67 -2.24 -1.32
CA ARG A 55 18.17 -0.88 -1.60
C ARG A 55 17.01 0.07 -1.90
N ALA A 56 16.05 -0.36 -2.71
CA ALA A 56 14.85 0.43 -3.02
C ALA A 56 14.01 0.68 -1.78
N ILE A 57 13.84 -0.31 -0.89
CA ILE A 57 13.14 -0.13 0.39
C ILE A 57 13.84 0.92 1.26
N ARG A 58 15.18 0.89 1.36
CA ARG A 58 15.96 1.92 2.07
C ARG A 58 15.78 3.31 1.47
N LEU A 59 15.79 3.41 0.14
CA LEU A 59 15.55 4.68 -0.56
C LEU A 59 14.15 5.23 -0.30
N LEU A 60 13.12 4.37 -0.30
CA LEU A 60 11.76 4.78 0.01
C LEU A 60 11.66 5.32 1.45
N ARG A 61 12.29 4.65 2.44
CA ARG A 61 12.35 5.15 3.82
C ARG A 61 12.99 6.54 3.90
N ALA A 62 14.13 6.74 3.23
CA ALA A 62 14.80 8.03 3.18
C ALA A 62 13.93 9.14 2.55
N ASN A 63 13.01 8.76 1.65
CA ASN A 63 12.06 9.68 1.01
C ASN A 63 10.72 9.79 1.76
N GLY A 64 10.67 9.45 3.05
CA GLY A 64 9.50 9.67 3.90
C GLY A 64 8.39 8.63 3.76
N TRP A 65 8.70 7.44 3.26
CA TRP A 65 7.79 6.30 3.37
C TRP A 65 7.91 5.62 4.73
N CYS A 66 6.76 5.37 5.37
CA CYS A 66 6.66 4.48 6.51
C CYS A 66 5.99 3.16 6.11
N PHE A 67 6.32 2.08 6.81
CA PHE A 67 5.92 0.73 6.46
C PHE A 67 5.30 0.07 7.69
N ILE A 68 4.11 -0.50 7.52
CA ILE A 68 3.44 -1.31 8.54
C ILE A 68 3.39 -2.74 8.03
N VAL A 69 3.99 -3.67 8.77
CA VAL A 69 3.85 -5.11 8.52
C VAL A 69 2.46 -5.52 9.00
N VAL A 70 1.74 -6.25 8.15
CA VAL A 70 0.45 -6.84 8.50
C VAL A 70 0.67 -8.35 8.61
N ASN A 71 0.33 -8.91 9.78
CA ASN A 71 0.54 -10.33 10.08
C ASN A 71 -0.49 -11.21 9.36
N MET A 72 -0.42 -11.24 8.03
CA MET A 72 -1.26 -12.07 7.20
C MET A 72 -0.54 -12.47 5.90
N SER A 73 -1.02 -13.57 5.32
CA SER A 73 -0.57 -14.00 4.00
C SER A 73 -1.23 -13.14 2.92
N PRO A 74 -0.45 -12.65 1.94
CA PRO A 74 -1.04 -11.95 0.80
C PRO A 74 -1.95 -12.89 0.00
N PRO A 75 -3.04 -12.38 -0.61
CA PRO A 75 -3.86 -13.18 -1.51
C PRO A 75 -3.03 -13.66 -2.71
N ARG A 76 -3.26 -14.92 -3.14
CA ARG A 76 -2.50 -15.56 -4.24
C ARG A 76 -2.50 -14.75 -5.54
N ASP A 77 -3.57 -13.99 -5.80
CA ASP A 77 -3.72 -13.16 -7.00
C ASP A 77 -4.21 -11.75 -6.63
N ILE A 78 -3.33 -10.96 -6.01
CA ILE A 78 -3.65 -9.59 -5.59
C ILE A 78 -4.12 -8.71 -6.75
N LEU A 79 -3.63 -8.94 -7.98
CA LEU A 79 -4.04 -8.16 -9.16
C LEU A 79 -5.51 -8.38 -9.49
N ARG A 80 -5.97 -9.64 -9.46
CA ARG A 80 -7.40 -9.94 -9.67
C ARG A 80 -8.28 -9.29 -8.62
N TYR A 81 -7.89 -9.34 -7.35
CA TYR A 81 -8.66 -8.71 -6.27
C TYR A 81 -8.70 -7.19 -6.37
N THR A 82 -7.66 -6.58 -6.93
CA THR A 82 -7.49 -5.14 -6.98
C THR A 82 -7.85 -4.53 -8.34
N LYS A 83 -8.18 -5.34 -9.36
CA LYS A 83 -8.56 -4.89 -10.71
C LYS A 83 -9.72 -3.89 -10.73
N SER A 84 -10.71 -4.05 -9.85
CA SER A 84 -11.84 -3.13 -9.72
C SER A 84 -11.64 -2.05 -8.65
N ALA A 85 -10.42 -1.89 -8.13
CA ALA A 85 -10.14 -0.89 -7.13
C ALA A 85 -10.28 0.52 -7.71
N ILE A 86 -10.83 1.41 -6.89
CA ILE A 86 -11.09 2.81 -7.27
C ILE A 86 -10.11 3.79 -6.64
N SER A 87 -9.31 3.36 -5.66
CA SER A 87 -8.34 4.21 -4.96
C SER A 87 -7.17 3.43 -4.38
N CYS A 88 -6.10 4.14 -4.01
CA CYS A 88 -4.94 3.57 -3.32
C CYS A 88 -5.32 2.89 -1.99
N VAL A 89 -6.33 3.42 -1.27
CA VAL A 89 -6.86 2.86 -0.03
C VAL A 89 -7.65 1.58 -0.29
N ASP A 90 -8.47 1.55 -1.34
CA ASP A 90 -9.26 0.37 -1.72
C ASP A 90 -8.35 -0.80 -2.10
N VAL A 91 -7.27 -0.53 -2.87
CA VAL A 91 -6.23 -1.51 -3.15
C VAL A 91 -5.63 -2.09 -1.86
N CYS A 92 -5.24 -1.23 -0.92
CA CYS A 92 -4.70 -1.70 0.36
C CYS A 92 -5.72 -2.53 1.14
N LYS A 93 -6.97 -2.04 1.32
CA LYS A 93 -8.03 -2.75 2.07
C LYS A 93 -8.29 -4.14 1.51
N ARG A 94 -8.36 -4.28 0.18
CA ARG A 94 -8.53 -5.56 -0.51
C ARG A 94 -7.31 -6.47 -0.33
N ALA A 95 -6.10 -5.91 -0.41
CA ALA A 95 -4.88 -6.67 -0.18
C ALA A 95 -4.82 -7.28 1.23
N ILE A 96 -5.31 -6.55 2.24
CA ILE A 96 -5.38 -7.02 3.63
C ILE A 96 -6.74 -7.63 4.00
N GLN A 97 -7.63 -7.82 3.03
CA GLN A 97 -8.96 -8.44 3.20
C GLN A 97 -9.83 -7.82 4.32
N ILE A 98 -9.75 -6.50 4.53
CA ILE A 98 -10.62 -5.82 5.50
C ILE A 98 -11.80 -5.13 4.82
N HIS A 99 -12.97 -5.21 5.45
CA HIS A 99 -14.13 -4.42 5.09
C HIS A 99 -14.27 -3.23 6.06
N ALA A 100 -13.79 -2.06 5.63
CA ALA A 100 -13.85 -0.83 6.42
C ALA A 100 -14.39 0.33 5.54
N PRO A 101 -15.71 0.50 5.45
CA PRO A 101 -16.32 1.48 4.54
C PRO A 101 -16.06 2.93 4.97
N LEU A 102 -15.85 3.18 6.27
CA LEU A 102 -15.52 4.52 6.78
C LEU A 102 -14.05 4.92 6.56
N ILE A 103 -13.19 3.96 6.19
CA ILE A 103 -11.76 4.19 5.97
C ILE A 103 -11.53 4.49 4.49
N GLN A 104 -11.49 5.79 4.17
CA GLN A 104 -11.40 6.31 2.81
C GLN A 104 -10.09 7.05 2.51
N THR A 105 -9.26 7.32 3.54
CA THR A 105 -7.99 8.06 3.36
C THR A 105 -6.80 7.21 3.81
N PRO A 106 -5.61 7.41 3.21
CA PRO A 106 -4.40 6.73 3.65
C PRO A 106 -4.03 7.04 5.10
N ARG A 107 -4.34 8.25 5.59
CA ARG A 107 -4.15 8.62 7.01
C ARG A 107 -5.06 7.82 7.95
N ALA A 108 -6.33 7.66 7.58
CA ALA A 108 -7.27 6.85 8.36
C ALA A 108 -6.86 5.38 8.36
N LEU A 109 -6.45 4.84 7.21
CA LEU A 109 -5.94 3.46 7.13
C LEU A 109 -4.66 3.28 7.95
N TYR A 110 -3.72 4.23 7.89
CA TYR A 110 -2.52 4.21 8.72
C TYR A 110 -2.86 4.15 10.22
N ARG A 111 -3.79 5.00 10.68
CA ARG A 111 -4.24 5.00 12.08
C ARG A 111 -4.88 3.68 12.47
N LEU A 112 -5.75 3.13 11.61
CA LEU A 112 -6.38 1.83 11.85
C LEU A 112 -5.31 0.76 12.07
N LEU A 113 -4.38 0.60 11.12
CA LEU A 113 -3.37 -0.45 11.19
C LEU A 113 -2.35 -0.22 12.32
N ALA A 114 -1.95 1.02 12.56
CA ALA A 114 -1.03 1.35 13.64
C ALA A 114 -1.63 1.13 15.03
N CYS A 115 -2.95 1.32 15.20
CA CYS A 115 -3.65 1.01 16.44
C CYS A 115 -3.90 -0.50 16.59
N SER A 116 -4.26 -1.21 15.51
CA SER A 116 -4.49 -2.66 15.54
C SER A 116 -3.22 -3.46 15.87
N ASN A 117 -2.05 -3.01 15.42
CA ASN A 117 -0.76 -3.64 15.75
C ASN A 117 -0.28 -3.40 17.20
N LYS A 118 -1.00 -2.62 18.02
CA LYS A 118 -0.70 -2.48 19.46
C LYS A 118 -1.33 -3.58 20.32
N PHE A 119 -2.20 -4.41 19.74
CA PHE A 119 -2.98 -5.43 20.46
C PHE A 119 -2.63 -6.87 20.05
N GLN A 120 -1.48 -7.06 19.41
CA GLN A 120 -0.87 -8.36 19.13
C GLN A 120 0.55 -8.36 19.69
#